data_AF-A0A1D8UTM9-F1
#
_entry.id   AF-A0A1D8UTM9-F1
#
_cell.length_a   1.000
_cell.length_b   1.000
_cell.length_c   1.000
_cell.angle_alpha   90.00
_cell.angle_beta   90.00
_cell.angle_gamma   90.00
#
_symmetry.space_group_name_H-M   'P 1'
#
loop_
_entity.id
_entity.type
_entity.pdbx_description
1 polymer ?
#
loop_
_entity_poly.entity_id
_entity_poly.type
_entity_poly.pdbx_seq_one_letter_code
_entity_poly.pdbx_strand_id
1 'polypeptide(L)'
;MKVAQGFLLSVLAFGIVGSGVAYSATELTLDDNVPGQANAAKDISVMGWMRRSEHIGDAANVFFTITNNSRDAHLITGVSSPDCRSIVAHHSEQESTSHTADLLSHFALPPKIPLVFPVGGYHLVCQGMSSDVAVGTKVPLTFTFLGGTSLTVQFEVRQTPPSTSP
;
A
#
# COMPACT_ATOMS: atom_id res chain seq x y z
N MET A 1 -27.90 17.43 -67.47
CA MET A 1 -28.26 18.61 -66.64
C MET A 1 -26.97 19.18 -66.04
N LYS A 2 -26.48 20.32 -66.59
CA LYS A 2 -26.25 21.63 -65.91
C LYS A 2 -25.33 21.51 -64.67
N VAL A 3 -24.01 21.76 -64.70
CA VAL A 3 -23.18 22.98 -65.00
C VAL A 3 -23.11 23.97 -63.83
N ALA A 4 -21.86 24.35 -63.46
CA ALA A 4 -21.37 25.60 -62.81
C ALA A 4 -21.76 25.85 -61.32
N GLN A 5 -21.04 26.56 -60.43
CA GLN A 5 -19.91 27.51 -60.37
C GLN A 5 -19.42 27.47 -58.88
N GLY A 6 -18.16 27.58 -58.47
CA GLY A 6 -17.24 28.71 -58.61
C GLY A 6 -17.45 29.78 -57.52
N PHE A 7 -16.60 29.86 -56.48
CA PHE A 7 -16.12 31.13 -55.90
C PHE A 7 -14.93 30.93 -54.95
N LEU A 8 -13.85 31.70 -55.19
CA LEU A 8 -12.73 31.90 -54.29
C LEU A 8 -13.16 32.72 -53.06
N LEU A 9 -12.67 32.39 -51.88
CA LEU A 9 -12.36 33.39 -50.87
C LEU A 9 -11.01 33.10 -50.23
N SER A 10 -10.08 34.00 -50.51
CA SER A 10 -8.82 34.19 -49.82
C SER A 10 -9.11 34.62 -48.38
N VAL A 11 -8.53 33.92 -47.39
CA VAL A 11 -8.44 34.44 -46.02
C VAL A 11 -6.97 34.46 -45.65
N LEU A 12 -6.52 35.67 -45.32
CA LEU A 12 -5.16 36.01 -44.95
C LEU A 12 -4.66 35.16 -43.77
N ALA A 13 -3.47 34.60 -43.93
CA ALA A 13 -2.68 34.07 -42.83
C ALA A 13 -2.21 35.25 -41.96
N PHE A 14 -2.82 35.44 -40.78
CA PHE A 14 -2.19 36.18 -39.70
C PHE A 14 -1.25 35.23 -38.97
N GLY A 15 0.06 35.42 -39.17
CA GLY A 15 1.09 34.78 -38.39
C GLY A 15 1.01 35.26 -36.95
N ILE A 16 0.56 34.40 -36.05
CA ILE A 16 0.86 34.53 -34.63
C ILE A 16 2.11 33.70 -34.41
N VAL A 17 3.25 34.39 -34.24
CA VAL A 17 4.45 33.79 -33.63
C VAL A 17 4.11 33.59 -32.16
N GLY A 18 3.35 32.54 -31.88
CA GLY A 18 3.22 32.02 -30.53
C GLY A 18 4.49 31.23 -30.26
N SER A 19 5.35 31.75 -29.39
CA SER A 19 6.40 30.95 -28.75
C SER A 19 5.70 29.83 -27.99
N GLY A 20 5.44 28.72 -28.67
CA GLY A 20 4.93 27.50 -28.08
C GLY A 20 6.00 26.97 -27.15
N VAL A 21 5.88 27.29 -25.87
CA VAL A 21 6.53 26.50 -24.84
C VAL A 21 5.85 25.14 -24.90
N ALA A 22 6.46 24.21 -25.63
CA ALA A 22 6.05 22.83 -25.60
C ALA A 22 6.29 22.32 -24.18
N TYR A 23 5.24 22.32 -23.36
CA TYR A 23 5.22 21.52 -22.15
C TYR A 23 5.21 20.07 -22.62
N SER A 24 6.39 19.47 -22.69
CA SER A 24 6.50 18.03 -22.83
C SER A 24 5.83 17.44 -21.59
N ALA A 25 4.69 16.80 -21.76
CA ALA A 25 4.13 15.96 -20.73
C ALA A 25 5.10 14.81 -20.55
N THR A 26 6.01 14.93 -19.58
CA THR A 26 6.79 13.80 -19.10
C THR A 26 5.76 12.77 -18.66
N GLU A 27 5.69 11.64 -19.37
CA GLU A 27 4.93 10.50 -18.87
C GLU A 27 5.44 10.22 -17.45
N LEU A 28 4.53 10.19 -16.48
CA LEU A 28 4.83 9.84 -15.09
C LEU A 28 5.28 8.38 -15.06
N THR A 29 6.52 8.11 -15.44
CA THR A 29 7.20 6.88 -15.05
C THR A 29 7.28 6.92 -13.53
N LEU A 30 6.79 5.87 -12.86
CA LEU A 30 7.09 5.61 -11.45
C LEU A 30 8.60 5.55 -11.32
N ASP A 31 9.24 6.69 -11.05
CA ASP A 31 10.66 6.75 -10.77
C ASP A 31 10.82 6.21 -9.36
N ASP A 32 11.49 5.06 -9.24
CA ASP A 32 11.86 4.47 -7.95
C ASP A 32 12.71 5.44 -7.09
N ASN A 33 13.18 6.56 -7.66
CA ASN A 33 13.87 7.66 -6.97
C ASN A 33 12.95 8.76 -6.42
N VAL A 34 11.85 8.40 -5.75
CA VAL A 34 11.11 9.39 -4.94
C VAL A 34 12.00 9.85 -3.76
N PRO A 35 12.24 11.16 -3.58
CA PRO A 35 13.06 11.66 -2.48
C PRO A 35 12.57 11.16 -1.11
N GLY A 36 13.50 10.67 -0.29
CA GLY A 36 13.20 10.14 1.04
C GLY A 36 12.54 8.75 1.06
N GLN A 37 12.32 8.09 -0.08
CA GLN A 37 11.73 6.73 -0.12
C GLN A 37 12.77 5.60 -0.26
N ALA A 38 13.98 5.92 -0.70
CA ALA A 38 15.02 4.94 -0.93
C ALA A 38 15.39 4.18 0.36
N ASN A 39 15.63 2.88 0.24
CA ASN A 39 16.13 2.01 1.31
C ASN A 39 15.29 1.97 2.60
N ALA A 40 13.98 2.27 2.54
CA ALA A 40 13.10 2.30 3.71
C ALA A 40 13.25 1.05 4.61
N ALA A 41 13.28 -0.15 4.02
CA ALA A 41 13.33 -1.41 4.75
C ALA A 41 14.49 -1.53 5.76
N LYS A 42 15.60 -0.79 5.58
CA LYS A 42 16.75 -0.84 6.50
C LYS A 42 16.46 -0.19 7.86
N ASP A 43 15.54 0.78 7.89
CA ASP A 43 15.24 1.60 9.07
C ASP A 43 13.86 1.26 9.67
N ILE A 44 13.05 0.45 8.99
CA ILE A 44 11.77 -0.01 9.50
C ILE A 44 11.96 -1.23 10.42
N SER A 45 11.36 -1.18 11.60
CA SER A 45 11.23 -2.34 12.49
C SER A 45 9.76 -2.68 12.69
N VAL A 46 9.42 -3.97 12.63
CA VAL A 46 8.05 -4.47 12.85
C VAL A 46 8.09 -5.59 13.87
N MET A 47 7.14 -5.59 14.80
CA MET A 47 6.88 -6.70 15.71
C MET A 47 5.38 -6.94 15.84
N GLY A 48 4.98 -8.18 16.07
CA GLY A 48 3.58 -8.51 16.24
C GLY A 48 3.29 -10.00 16.24
N TRP A 49 2.01 -10.33 16.10
CA TRP A 49 1.48 -11.69 16.16
C TRP A 49 0.18 -11.81 15.38
N MET A 50 -0.25 -13.04 15.13
CA MET A 50 -1.49 -13.35 14.42
C MET A 50 -2.46 -14.12 15.31
N ARG A 51 -3.77 -13.91 15.12
CA ARG A 51 -4.84 -14.69 15.75
C ARG A 51 -5.79 -15.22 14.69
N ARG A 52 -5.98 -16.54 14.62
CA ARG A 52 -7.03 -17.12 13.76
C ARG A 52 -8.39 -16.55 14.13
N SER A 53 -9.24 -16.30 13.13
CA SER A 53 -10.62 -15.88 13.36
C SER A 53 -11.42 -17.04 13.93
N GLU A 54 -12.25 -16.75 14.92
CA GLU A 54 -13.18 -17.71 15.52
C GLU A 54 -14.44 -17.90 14.67
N HIS A 55 -14.73 -16.94 13.78
CA HIS A 55 -15.97 -16.89 12.99
C HIS A 55 -15.75 -17.22 11.51
N ILE A 56 -14.54 -17.02 10.99
CA ILE A 56 -14.20 -17.20 9.57
C ILE A 56 -13.02 -18.17 9.49
N GLY A 57 -13.27 -19.40 9.04
CA GLY A 57 -12.32 -20.51 9.18
C GLY A 57 -10.97 -20.30 8.50
N ASP A 58 -10.93 -19.59 7.37
CA ASP A 58 -9.74 -19.30 6.57
C ASP A 58 -9.22 -17.86 6.76
N ALA A 59 -9.55 -17.20 7.87
CA ALA A 59 -9.06 -15.85 8.16
C ALA A 59 -8.23 -15.78 9.44
N ALA A 60 -7.27 -14.86 9.49
CA ALA A 60 -6.54 -14.51 10.69
C ALA A 60 -6.32 -13.00 10.78
N ASN A 61 -6.47 -12.45 11.98
CA ASN A 61 -6.15 -11.07 12.29
C ASN A 61 -4.66 -10.95 12.62
N VAL A 62 -4.03 -9.86 12.20
CA VAL A 62 -2.61 -9.57 12.42
C VAL A 62 -2.49 -8.27 13.18
N PHE A 63 -1.92 -8.35 14.38
CA PHE A 63 -1.73 -7.23 15.28
C PHE A 63 -0.25 -6.93 15.41
N PHE A 64 0.13 -5.66 15.26
CA PHE A 64 1.54 -5.31 15.13
C PHE A 64 1.83 -3.86 15.47
N THR A 65 3.10 -3.59 15.74
CA THR A 65 3.66 -2.26 15.80
C THR A 65 4.71 -2.14 14.71
N ILE A 66 4.64 -1.05 13.96
CA ILE A 66 5.62 -0.68 12.93
C ILE A 66 6.24 0.67 13.31
N THR A 67 7.56 0.71 13.33
CA THR A 67 8.32 1.91 13.67
C THR A 67 9.25 2.27 12.53
N ASN A 68 9.16 3.52 12.09
CA ASN A 68 10.14 4.10 11.19
C ASN A 68 11.26 4.74 12.01
N ASN A 69 12.44 4.11 12.03
CA ASN A 69 13.59 4.61 12.77
C ASN A 69 14.46 5.58 11.93
N SER A 70 14.03 5.98 10.74
CA SER A 70 14.75 6.95 9.91
C SER A 70 14.36 8.40 10.27
N ARG A 71 14.92 9.37 9.55
CA ARG A 71 14.54 10.80 9.65
C ARG A 71 13.55 11.21 8.55
N ASP A 72 13.30 10.32 7.59
CA ASP A 72 12.46 10.55 6.42
C ASP A 72 11.13 9.82 6.58
N ALA A 73 10.06 10.35 6.02
CA ALA A 73 8.79 9.62 5.98
C ALA A 73 8.88 8.55 4.89
N HIS A 74 8.36 7.35 5.16
CA HIS A 74 8.28 6.27 4.17
C HIS A 74 6.84 5.90 3.89
N LEU A 75 6.54 5.44 2.67
CA LEU A 75 5.22 4.95 2.29
C LEU A 75 5.25 3.43 2.13
N ILE A 76 4.34 2.75 2.81
CA ILE A 76 4.00 1.36 2.52
C ILE A 76 3.10 1.34 1.29
N THR A 77 3.44 0.48 0.33
CA THR A 77 2.67 0.26 -0.89
C THR A 77 1.88 -1.04 -0.87
N GLY A 78 2.14 -1.92 0.11
CA GLY A 78 1.42 -3.16 0.26
C GLY A 78 1.97 -4.07 1.35
N VAL A 79 1.19 -5.08 1.67
CA VAL A 79 1.57 -6.19 2.54
C VAL A 79 1.10 -7.49 1.89
N SER A 80 1.96 -8.50 1.87
CA SER A 80 1.65 -9.80 1.29
C SER A 80 2.20 -10.95 2.14
N SER A 81 1.67 -12.15 1.93
CA SER A 81 2.18 -13.38 2.52
C SER A 81 1.90 -14.54 1.57
N PRO A 82 2.82 -15.52 1.42
CA PRO A 82 2.55 -16.73 0.65
C PRO A 82 1.44 -17.59 1.27
N ASP A 83 1.16 -17.43 2.57
CA ASP A 83 0.15 -18.21 3.29
C ASP A 83 -1.24 -17.57 3.28
N CYS A 84 -1.39 -16.39 2.66
CA CYS A 84 -2.65 -15.65 2.57
C CYS A 84 -2.99 -15.40 1.10
N ARG A 85 -4.24 -15.62 0.70
CA ARG A 85 -4.72 -15.20 -0.63
C ARG A 85 -4.66 -13.68 -0.79
N SER A 86 -4.98 -12.95 0.27
CA SER A 86 -4.92 -11.48 0.33
C SER A 86 -4.69 -11.02 1.77
N ILE A 87 -4.14 -9.82 1.91
CA ILE A 87 -4.04 -9.10 3.18
C ILE A 87 -4.75 -7.77 3.03
N VAL A 88 -5.72 -7.51 3.90
CA VAL A 88 -6.55 -6.30 3.87
C VAL A 88 -6.57 -5.61 5.22
N ALA A 89 -6.74 -4.29 5.26
CA ALA A 89 -6.95 -3.57 6.50
C ALA A 89 -8.40 -3.72 6.99
N HIS A 90 -8.58 -3.79 8.30
CA HIS A 90 -9.87 -3.89 8.96
C HIS A 90 -9.87 -3.06 10.25
N HIS A 91 -11.00 -2.47 10.61
CA HIS A 91 -11.21 -1.83 11.91
C HIS A 91 -12.32 -2.53 12.65
N SER A 92 -12.09 -2.87 13.93
CA SER A 92 -13.01 -3.74 14.68
C SER A 92 -14.43 -3.17 14.85
N GLU A 93 -14.57 -1.85 14.83
CA GLU A 93 -15.84 -1.14 15.06
C GLU A 93 -16.34 -0.35 13.83
N GLN A 94 -15.77 -0.57 12.65
CA GLN A 94 -16.22 0.09 11.43
C GLN A 94 -16.58 -0.93 10.36
N GLU A 95 -17.60 -0.60 9.57
CA GLU A 95 -17.93 -1.34 8.36
C GLU A 95 -16.77 -1.33 7.37
N SER A 96 -16.52 -2.48 6.77
CA SER A 96 -15.49 -2.61 5.75
C SER A 96 -16.01 -2.18 4.39
N THR A 97 -15.41 -1.13 3.84
CA THR A 97 -15.54 -0.73 2.44
C THR A 97 -14.29 -1.14 1.65
N SER A 98 -14.36 -1.10 0.31
CA SER A 98 -13.18 -1.30 -0.53
C SER A 98 -12.06 -0.31 -0.19
N HIS A 99 -12.40 0.97 0.05
CA HIS A 99 -11.43 2.01 0.39
C HIS A 99 -10.75 1.75 1.75
N THR A 100 -11.48 1.28 2.75
CA THR A 100 -10.90 0.95 4.06
C THR A 100 -10.09 -0.34 4.02
N ALA A 101 -10.44 -1.29 3.15
CA ALA A 101 -9.67 -2.51 2.93
C ALA A 101 -8.29 -2.22 2.33
N ASP A 102 -8.23 -1.23 1.43
CA ASP A 102 -7.00 -0.80 0.76
C ASP A 102 -6.19 0.24 1.55
N LEU A 103 -6.53 0.50 2.82
CA LEU A 103 -5.89 1.56 3.63
C LEU A 103 -4.36 1.44 3.69
N LEU A 104 -3.82 0.21 3.68
CA LEU A 104 -2.37 -0.03 3.70
C LEU A 104 -1.69 -0.02 2.33
N SER A 105 -2.41 0.23 1.24
CA SER A 105 -1.81 0.35 -0.10
C SER A 105 -0.99 1.62 -0.28
N HIS A 106 -1.18 2.65 0.56
CA HIS A 106 -0.47 3.94 0.50
C HIS A 106 -0.28 4.53 1.90
N PHE A 107 0.11 3.71 2.87
CA PHE A 107 0.14 4.13 4.27
C PHE A 107 1.46 4.80 4.64
N ALA A 108 1.37 6.01 5.18
CA ALA A 108 2.54 6.77 5.59
C ALA A 108 3.07 6.33 6.95
N LEU A 109 4.40 6.17 7.02
CA LEU A 109 5.17 5.91 8.23
C LEU A 109 5.93 7.18 8.61
N PRO A 110 5.44 7.96 9.59
CA PRO A 110 6.09 9.17 10.03
C PRO A 110 7.48 8.86 10.65
N PRO A 111 8.47 9.77 10.51
CA PRO A 111 9.79 9.56 11.09
C PRO A 111 9.72 9.43 12.61
N LYS A 112 10.47 8.48 13.17
CA LYS A 112 10.69 8.30 14.62
C LYS A 112 9.43 8.03 15.45
N ILE A 113 8.31 7.68 14.81
CA ILE A 113 7.05 7.42 15.50
C ILE A 113 6.66 5.94 15.32
N PRO A 114 6.43 5.20 16.42
CA PRO A 114 5.80 3.89 16.34
C PRO A 114 4.30 4.05 16.04
N LEU A 115 3.78 3.24 15.12
CA LEU A 115 2.36 3.11 14.84
C LEU A 115 1.88 1.74 15.27
N VAL A 116 0.84 1.71 16.11
CA VAL A 116 0.31 0.51 16.73
C VAL A 116 -0.99 0.11 16.05
N PHE A 117 -1.11 -1.17 15.70
CA PHE A 117 -2.28 -1.81 15.11
C PHE A 117 -2.82 -2.87 16.08
N PRO A 118 -3.62 -2.46 17.08
CA PRO A 118 -3.96 -3.28 18.23
C PRO A 118 -5.21 -4.14 17.98
N VAL A 119 -5.47 -5.06 18.92
CA VAL A 119 -6.78 -5.71 19.07
C VAL A 119 -7.82 -4.63 19.38
N GLY A 120 -8.94 -4.60 18.65
CA GLY A 120 -10.00 -3.60 18.82
C GLY A 120 -9.84 -2.34 17.96
N GLY A 121 -8.67 -2.11 17.37
CA GLY A 121 -8.43 -0.97 16.47
C GLY A 121 -8.32 -1.39 15.00
N TYR A 122 -7.59 -0.58 14.23
CA TYR A 122 -7.12 -0.98 12.90
C TYR A 122 -6.10 -2.12 13.04
N HIS A 123 -6.28 -3.15 12.22
CA HIS A 123 -5.39 -4.29 12.11
C HIS A 123 -5.45 -4.85 10.68
N LEU A 124 -4.55 -5.79 10.38
CA LEU A 124 -4.56 -6.50 9.12
C LEU A 124 -5.36 -7.80 9.24
N VAL A 125 -5.96 -8.23 8.15
CA VAL A 125 -6.65 -9.52 8.03
C VAL A 125 -6.01 -10.30 6.88
N CYS A 126 -5.40 -11.42 7.21
CA CYS A 126 -5.02 -12.46 6.26
C CYS A 126 -6.29 -13.23 5.86
N GLN A 127 -6.68 -13.14 4.59
CA GLN A 127 -7.84 -13.85 4.04
C GLN A 127 -7.37 -15.03 3.20
N GLY A 128 -8.14 -16.12 3.20
CA GLY A 128 -7.77 -17.32 2.46
C GLY A 128 -6.47 -17.94 2.98
N MET A 129 -6.32 -17.95 4.31
CA MET A 129 -5.14 -18.49 4.97
C MET A 129 -5.00 -19.99 4.70
N SER A 130 -3.79 -20.44 4.41
CA SER A 130 -3.50 -21.86 4.18
C SER A 130 -3.97 -22.73 5.34
N SER A 131 -4.53 -23.91 5.03
CA SER A 131 -5.00 -24.88 6.02
C SER A 131 -3.88 -25.41 6.92
N ASP A 132 -2.64 -25.34 6.45
CA ASP A 132 -1.46 -25.89 7.13
C ASP A 132 -0.93 -24.96 8.24
N VAL A 133 -1.42 -23.72 8.30
CA VAL A 133 -1.04 -22.72 9.31
C VAL A 133 -1.75 -23.02 10.64
N ALA A 134 -1.04 -23.67 11.56
CA ALA A 134 -1.55 -23.97 12.90
C ALA A 134 -1.11 -22.92 13.95
N VAL A 135 -1.78 -22.91 15.11
CA VAL A 135 -1.30 -22.16 16.29
C VAL A 135 0.11 -22.62 16.66
N GLY A 136 0.99 -21.67 16.99
CA GLY A 136 2.41 -21.88 17.29
C GLY A 136 3.33 -21.84 16.05
N THR A 137 2.76 -21.85 14.84
CA THR A 137 3.55 -21.65 13.61
C THR A 137 3.85 -20.17 13.38
N LYS A 138 4.81 -19.89 12.49
CA LYS A 138 5.15 -18.54 12.05
C LYS A 138 4.78 -18.35 10.58
N VAL A 139 4.14 -17.23 10.30
CA VAL A 139 3.73 -16.83 8.96
C VAL A 139 4.58 -15.62 8.53
N PRO A 140 5.28 -15.67 7.39
CA PRO A 140 6.02 -14.52 6.87
C PRO A 140 5.06 -13.50 6.24
N LEU A 141 5.14 -12.25 6.70
CA LEU A 141 4.50 -11.10 6.07
C LEU A 141 5.57 -10.20 5.47
N THR A 142 5.40 -9.82 4.21
CA THR A 142 6.30 -8.93 3.47
C THR A 142 5.63 -7.58 3.27
N PHE A 143 6.22 -6.54 3.84
CA PHE A 143 5.85 -5.14 3.67
C PHE A 143 6.67 -4.56 2.51
N THR A 144 6.00 -3.96 1.52
CA THR A 144 6.66 -3.28 0.40
C THR A 144 6.58 -1.78 0.57
N PHE A 145 7.61 -1.06 0.15
CA PHE A 145 7.71 0.38 0.29
C PHE A 145 7.83 1.06 -1.08
N LEU A 146 7.45 2.34 -1.16
CA LEU A 146 7.42 3.08 -2.43
C LEU A 146 8.78 3.14 -3.12
N GLY A 147 9.89 3.24 -2.38
CA GLY A 147 11.25 3.23 -2.94
C GLY A 147 11.78 1.85 -3.34
N GLY A 148 10.89 0.89 -3.64
CA GLY A 148 11.21 -0.43 -4.17
C GLY A 148 11.72 -1.48 -3.18
N THR A 149 12.12 -1.08 -1.97
CA THR A 149 12.56 -2.05 -0.94
C THR A 149 11.40 -2.77 -0.26
N SER A 150 11.69 -3.92 0.34
CA SER A 150 10.73 -4.71 1.12
C SER A 150 11.34 -5.27 2.40
N LEU A 151 10.50 -5.46 3.43
CA LEU A 151 10.86 -6.08 4.70
C LEU A 151 9.93 -7.27 4.97
N THR A 152 10.51 -8.46 5.19
CA THR A 152 9.75 -9.65 5.60
C THR A 152 9.95 -9.91 7.08
N VAL A 153 8.84 -10.04 7.83
CA VAL A 153 8.83 -10.33 9.27
C VAL A 153 7.97 -11.55 9.54
N GLN A 154 8.42 -12.38 10.49
CA GLN A 154 7.75 -13.61 10.89
C GLN A 154 6.77 -13.34 12.03
N PHE A 155 5.50 -13.67 11.82
CA PHE A 155 4.43 -13.48 12.79
C PHE A 155 4.00 -14.82 13.38
N GLU A 156 4.10 -14.97 14.69
CA GLU A 156 3.62 -16.17 15.37
C GLU A 156 2.08 -16.18 15.46
N VAL A 157 1.48 -17.32 15.11
CA VAL A 157 0.03 -17.54 15.25
C VAL A 157 -0.27 -17.98 16.68
N ARG A 158 -1.14 -17.23 17.37
CA ARG A 158 -1.46 -17.44 18.79
C ARG A 158 -2.98 -17.42 19.00
N GLN A 159 -3.42 -17.99 20.11
CA GLN A 159 -4.82 -17.87 20.56
C GLN A 159 -5.04 -16.58 21.37
N THR A 160 -4.08 -16.23 22.21
CA THR A 160 -4.14 -15.08 23.10
C THR A 160 -2.97 -14.11 22.85
N PRO A 161 -3.14 -12.83 23.21
CA PRO A 161 -2.07 -11.84 23.12
C PRO A 161 -0.80 -12.29 23.87
N PRO A 162 0.39 -11.88 23.43
CA PRO A 162 1.60 -12.07 24.20
C PRO A 162 1.52 -11.34 25.54
N SER A 163 2.27 -11.83 26.53
CA SER A 163 2.40 -11.17 27.85
C SER A 163 2.98 -9.76 27.75
N THR A 164 3.67 -9.44 26.66
CA THR A 164 4.11 -8.10 26.28
C THR A 164 3.30 -7.66 25.07
N SER A 165 2.51 -6.60 25.20
CA SER A 165 1.85 -5.98 24.04
C SER A 165 2.92 -5.54 23.02
N PRO A 166 2.69 -5.78 21.71
CA PRO A 166 3.53 -5.24 20.65
C PRO A 166 3.57 -3.72 20.66
#